data_AF-A0A9D4U1V4-F1
#
_entry.id   AF-A0A9D4U1V4-F1
#
_cell.length_a   1.000
_cell.length_b   1.000
_cell.length_c   1.000
_cell.angle_alpha   90.00
_cell.angle_beta   90.00
_cell.angle_gamma   90.00
#
_symmetry.space_group_name_H-M   'P 1'
#
loop_
_entity.id
_entity.type
_entity.pdbx_description
1 polymer ?
#
loop_
_entity_poly.entity_id
_entity_poly.type
_entity_poly.pdbx_seq_one_letter_code
_entity_poly.pdbx_strand_id
1 'polypeptide(L)'
;MTCSQKLHPVPEAHVPLLKFKFQGISVDLLYARLALWVIPEDLDLSHDSIQVDEQSVRSLNGCRVTDRILRLVPNILAFRTTLRYKASLAVPSLSLRIQSFSCSAIPIPANL
;
A
#
# COMPACT_ATOMS: atom_id res chain seq x y z
N MET A 1 -6.00 7.07 -21.66
CA MET A 1 -6.09 6.42 -20.33
C MET A 1 -6.28 7.53 -19.30
N THR A 2 -7.52 7.81 -18.87
CA THR A 2 -7.80 8.93 -17.96
C THR A 2 -8.25 8.41 -16.61
N CYS A 3 -7.64 8.90 -15.53
CA CYS A 3 -8.21 8.83 -14.18
C CYS A 3 -9.50 9.65 -14.21
N SER A 4 -10.65 9.01 -14.48
CA SER A 4 -11.90 9.72 -14.75
C SER A 4 -12.59 10.30 -13.50
N GLN A 5 -11.95 10.22 -12.32
CA GLN A 5 -12.51 10.69 -11.07
C GLN A 5 -11.60 11.69 -10.36
N LYS A 6 -12.23 12.69 -9.75
CA LYS A 6 -11.60 13.81 -9.05
C LYS A 6 -10.71 13.31 -7.90
N LEU A 7 -9.52 13.91 -7.78
CA LEU A 7 -8.62 13.69 -6.66
C LEU A 7 -9.26 14.24 -5.38
N HIS A 8 -9.29 13.44 -4.30
CA HIS A 8 -9.88 13.81 -3.02
C HIS A 8 -8.83 13.75 -1.90
N PRO A 9 -8.15 14.88 -1.59
CA PRO A 9 -7.18 14.93 -0.50
C PRO A 9 -7.88 14.84 0.86
N VAL A 10 -7.27 14.11 1.80
CA VAL A 10 -7.76 13.95 3.18
C VAL A 10 -6.60 14.27 4.16
N PRO A 11 -6.26 15.55 4.35
CA PRO A 11 -5.14 15.95 5.21
C PRO A 11 -5.41 15.74 6.70
N GLU A 12 -6.69 15.81 7.12
CA GLU A 12 -7.10 15.70 8.53
C GLU A 12 -7.16 14.26 9.06
N ALA A 13 -6.86 13.27 8.22
CA ALA A 13 -6.81 11.87 8.66
C ALA A 13 -5.62 11.62 9.59
N HIS A 14 -5.75 10.64 10.50
CA HIS A 14 -4.64 10.22 11.36
C HIS A 14 -3.35 9.88 10.58
N VAL A 15 -3.54 9.35 9.36
CA VAL A 15 -2.52 9.20 8.33
C VAL A 15 -3.01 9.93 7.07
N PRO A 16 -2.39 11.05 6.69
CA PRO A 16 -2.84 11.85 5.54
C PRO A 16 -2.71 11.09 4.22
N LEU A 17 -3.74 11.20 3.38
CA LEU A 17 -3.84 10.41 2.15
C LEU A 17 -4.61 11.14 1.05
N LEU A 18 -4.42 10.68 -0.18
CA LEU A 18 -5.15 11.12 -1.36
C LEU A 18 -6.01 9.97 -1.90
N LYS A 19 -7.34 10.14 -1.91
CA LYS A 19 -8.27 9.14 -2.47
C LYS A 19 -8.61 9.47 -3.91
N PHE A 20 -8.61 8.47 -4.78
CA PHE A 20 -9.07 8.61 -6.16
C PHE A 20 -9.47 7.26 -6.74
N LYS A 21 -10.04 7.26 -7.95
CA LYS A 21 -10.25 6.02 -8.72
C LYS A 21 -9.44 6.03 -10.00
N PHE A 22 -8.57 5.03 -10.13
CA PHE A 22 -7.80 4.79 -11.34
C PHE A 22 -8.37 3.56 -12.05
N GLN A 23 -8.81 3.72 -13.30
CA GLN A 23 -9.43 2.64 -14.08
C GLN A 23 -10.58 1.92 -13.34
N GLY A 24 -11.37 2.68 -12.56
CA GLY A 24 -12.49 2.15 -11.77
C GLY A 24 -12.09 1.50 -10.44
N ILE A 25 -10.79 1.37 -10.14
CA ILE A 25 -10.26 0.83 -8.88
C ILE A 25 -10.04 2.00 -7.91
N SER A 26 -10.62 1.89 -6.71
CA SER A 26 -10.36 2.86 -5.63
C SER A 26 -8.94 2.71 -5.10
N VAL A 27 -8.21 3.82 -5.04
CA VAL A 27 -6.83 3.90 -4.56
C VAL A 27 -6.75 4.95 -3.46
N ASP A 28 -6.17 4.55 -2.33
CA ASP A 28 -5.79 5.43 -1.24
C ASP A 28 -4.26 5.58 -1.29
N LEU A 29 -3.77 6.76 -1.68
CA LEU A 29 -2.34 7.05 -1.82
C LEU A 29 -1.82 7.77 -0.56
N LEU A 30 -0.86 7.14 0.12
CA LEU A 30 -0.16 7.69 1.28
C LEU A 30 1.12 8.43 0.84
N TYR A 31 1.60 9.35 1.68
CA TYR A 31 2.83 10.10 1.45
C TYR A 31 3.77 9.98 2.65
N ALA A 32 5.04 9.74 2.38
CA ALA A 32 6.11 9.75 3.37
C ALA A 32 7.34 10.44 2.79
N ARG A 33 7.96 11.31 3.60
CA ARG A 33 9.19 12.00 3.24
C ARG A 33 10.37 11.31 3.90
N LEU A 34 11.37 10.97 3.09
CA LEU A 34 12.63 10.39 3.56
C LEU A 34 13.74 11.45 3.49
N ALA A 35 14.67 11.42 4.42
CA ALA A 35 15.87 12.27 4.40
C ALA A 35 16.92 11.77 3.40
N LEU A 36 16.49 11.49 2.16
CA LEU A 36 17.31 11.00 1.06
C LEU A 36 17.15 11.92 -0.15
N TRP A 37 18.26 12.26 -0.80
CA TRP A 37 18.25 13.07 -2.02
C TRP A 37 17.74 12.31 -3.24
N VAL A 38 18.02 11.01 -3.28
CA VAL A 38 17.62 10.08 -4.33
C VAL A 38 17.08 8.85 -3.64
N ILE A 39 15.94 8.33 -4.12
CA ILE A 39 15.38 7.07 -3.64
C ILE A 39 16.02 5.93 -4.43
N PRO A 40 16.83 5.06 -3.81
CA PRO A 40 17.42 3.94 -4.51
C PRO A 40 16.34 2.88 -4.82
N GLU A 41 16.51 2.13 -5.91
CA GLU A 41 15.54 1.11 -6.34
C GLU A 41 15.45 -0.07 -5.36
N ASP A 42 16.53 -0.34 -4.62
CA ASP A 42 16.67 -1.39 -3.62
C ASP A 42 16.44 -0.90 -2.18
N LEU A 43 15.78 0.25 -2.00
CA LEU A 43 15.48 0.80 -0.68
C LEU A 43 14.66 -0.17 0.19
N ASP A 44 15.27 -0.68 1.26
CA ASP A 44 14.60 -1.53 2.23
C ASP A 44 14.05 -0.72 3.41
N LEU A 45 12.73 -0.48 3.39
CA LEU A 45 12.02 0.25 4.44
C LEU A 45 11.92 -0.51 5.77
N SER A 46 12.30 -1.78 5.82
CA SER A 46 12.19 -2.60 7.04
C SER A 46 13.19 -2.23 8.14
N HIS A 47 14.22 -1.44 7.81
CA HIS A 47 15.21 -0.99 8.77
C HIS A 47 14.73 0.26 9.52
N ASP A 48 14.90 0.26 10.83
CA ASP A 48 14.51 1.38 11.72
C ASP A 48 15.50 2.57 11.65
N SER A 49 16.57 2.46 10.88
CA SER A 49 17.61 3.48 10.74
C SER A 49 17.18 4.70 9.91
N ILE A 50 16.06 4.62 9.19
CA ILE A 50 15.56 5.72 8.37
C ILE A 50 14.87 6.76 9.27
N GLN A 51 15.53 7.90 9.48
CA GLN A 51 14.96 9.05 10.19
C GLN A 51 13.87 9.71 9.34
N VAL A 52 12.64 9.74 9.86
CA VAL A 52 11.47 10.34 9.21
C VAL A 52 10.64 11.12 10.23
N ASP A 53 9.87 12.10 9.76
CA ASP A 53 8.91 12.82 10.61
C ASP A 53 7.74 11.92 11.05
N GLU A 54 7.04 12.30 12.11
CA GLU A 54 5.99 11.51 12.74
C GLU A 54 4.88 11.10 11.75
N GLN A 55 4.51 12.00 10.84
CA GLN A 55 3.50 11.73 9.81
C GLN A 55 3.98 10.67 8.81
N SER A 56 5.25 10.73 8.43
CA SER A 56 5.89 9.75 7.57
C SER A 56 6.07 8.40 8.27
N VAL A 57 6.35 8.37 9.59
CA VAL A 57 6.34 7.12 10.39
C VAL A 57 4.99 6.42 10.24
N ARG A 58 3.89 7.13 10.48
CA ARG A 58 2.54 6.55 10.41
C ARG A 58 2.21 6.03 9.01
N SER A 59 2.65 6.74 7.98
CA SER A 59 2.45 6.35 6.58
C SER A 59 3.25 5.11 6.17
N LEU A 60 4.48 4.97 6.69
CA LEU A 60 5.36 3.84 6.39
C LEU A 60 5.08 2.58 7.22
N ASN A 61 4.45 2.72 8.39
CA ASN A 61 4.17 1.60 9.28
C ASN A 61 3.36 0.48 8.61
N GLY A 62 2.41 0.83 7.74
CA GLY A 62 1.64 -0.18 6.99
C GLY A 62 2.52 -1.10 6.14
N CYS A 63 3.49 -0.53 5.42
CA CYS A 63 4.47 -1.28 4.63
C CYS A 63 5.39 -2.10 5.53
N ARG A 64 6.02 -1.45 6.53
CA ARG A 64 6.96 -2.10 7.47
C ARG A 64 6.35 -3.31 8.18
N VAL A 65 5.14 -3.17 8.70
CA VAL A 65 4.42 -4.25 9.40
C VAL A 65 4.09 -5.38 8.44
N THR A 66 3.59 -5.06 7.24
CA THR A 66 3.25 -6.07 6.23
C THR A 66 4.48 -6.87 5.82
N ASP A 67 5.60 -6.20 5.52
CA ASP A 67 6.84 -6.85 5.12
C ASP A 67 7.40 -7.73 6.25
N ARG A 68 7.34 -7.24 7.49
CA ARG A 68 7.78 -8.02 8.65
C ARG A 68 6.94 -9.27 8.85
N ILE A 69 5.61 -9.17 8.73
CA ILE A 69 4.71 -10.33 8.81
C ILE A 69 5.06 -11.34 7.72
N LEU A 70 5.22 -10.90 6.47
CA LEU A 70 5.54 -11.80 5.36
C LEU A 70 6.89 -12.51 5.53
N ARG A 71 7.89 -11.85 6.15
CA ARG A 71 9.19 -12.47 6.46
C ARG A 71 9.14 -13.48 7.62
N LEU A 72 8.20 -13.31 8.55
CA LEU A 72 8.05 -14.21 9.71
C LEU A 72 7.17 -15.43 9.41
N VAL A 73 6.37 -15.38 8.35
CA VAL A 73 5.46 -16.46 7.98
C VAL A 73 6.23 -17.57 7.24
N PRO A 74 6.22 -18.83 7.74
CA PRO A 74 6.95 -19.93 7.12
C PRO A 74 6.32 -20.40 5.79
N ASN A 75 5.01 -20.16 5.59
CA ASN A 75 4.32 -20.49 4.36
C ASN A 75 3.34 -19.37 3.96
N ILE A 76 3.76 -18.54 3.01
CA ILE A 76 3.02 -17.35 2.57
C ILE A 76 1.69 -17.74 1.89
N LEU A 77 1.64 -18.86 1.15
CA LEU A 77 0.44 -19.32 0.47
C LEU A 77 -0.65 -19.76 1.46
N ALA A 78 -0.27 -20.52 2.48
CA ALA A 78 -1.16 -20.93 3.55
C ALA A 78 -1.69 -19.71 4.31
N PHE A 79 -0.79 -18.78 4.69
CA PHE A 79 -1.15 -17.53 5.37
C PHE A 79 -2.15 -16.69 4.57
N ARG A 80 -1.91 -16.49 3.27
CA ARG A 80 -2.83 -15.77 2.37
C ARG A 80 -4.20 -16.46 2.27
N THR A 81 -4.22 -17.78 2.17
CA THR A 81 -5.48 -18.56 2.10
C THR A 81 -6.28 -18.42 3.40
N THR A 82 -5.62 -18.55 4.55
CA THR A 82 -6.27 -18.39 5.86
C THR A 82 -6.79 -16.96 6.06
N LEU A 83 -6.01 -15.94 5.69
CA LEU A 83 -6.46 -14.54 5.77
C LEU A 83 -7.67 -14.28 4.88
N ARG A 84 -7.69 -14.80 3.64
CA ARG A 84 -8.85 -14.67 2.75
C ARG A 84 -10.10 -15.32 3.34
N TYR A 85 -9.96 -16.52 3.89
CA TYR A 85 -11.08 -17.20 4.57
C TYR A 85 -11.59 -16.38 5.76
N LYS A 86 -10.70 -15.92 6.64
CA LYS A 86 -11.06 -15.11 7.80
C LYS A 86 -11.69 -13.77 7.41
N ALA A 87 -11.17 -13.08 6.40
CA ALA A 87 -11.73 -11.84 5.89
C ALA A 87 -13.12 -12.05 5.28
N SER A 88 -13.33 -13.13 4.52
CA SER A 88 -14.64 -13.48 3.96
C SER A 88 -15.69 -13.77 5.04
N LEU A 89 -15.29 -14.36 6.17
CA LEU A 89 -16.19 -14.60 7.31
C LEU A 89 -16.52 -13.31 8.06
N ALA A 90 -15.57 -12.39 8.17
CA ALA A 90 -15.77 -11.11 8.84
C ALA A 90 -16.58 -10.11 7.99
N VAL A 91 -16.61 -10.28 6.67
CA VAL A 91 -17.36 -9.41 5.73
C VAL A 91 -18.25 -10.27 4.81
N PRO A 92 -19.39 -10.80 5.32
CA PRO A 92 -20.23 -11.74 4.58
C PRO A 92 -20.80 -11.17 3.27
N SER A 93 -20.89 -9.84 3.15
CA SER A 93 -21.52 -9.12 2.04
C SER A 93 -20.58 -8.73 0.89
N LEU A 94 -19.28 -9.02 0.98
CA LEU A 94 -18.30 -8.67 -0.07
C LEU A 94 -17.77 -9.91 -0.84
N SER A 95 -18.60 -10.95 -0.93
CA SER A 95 -18.33 -12.07 -1.82
C SER A 95 -18.31 -11.53 -3.26
N LEU A 96 -17.16 -11.69 -3.95
CA LEU A 96 -16.87 -11.30 -5.34
C LEU A 96 -16.29 -9.89 -5.59
N ARG A 97 -15.25 -9.48 -4.86
CA ARG A 97 -14.21 -8.63 -5.49
C ARG A 97 -12.83 -8.74 -4.85
N ILE A 98 -12.24 -9.93 -4.86
CA ILE A 98 -10.78 -10.06 -4.67
C ILE A 98 -10.17 -10.21 -6.06
N GLN A 99 -10.02 -9.09 -6.79
CA GLN A 99 -9.00 -9.05 -7.83
C GLN A 99 -7.65 -8.97 -7.11
N SER A 100 -6.77 -9.87 -7.49
CA SER A 100 -5.38 -9.95 -7.08
C SER A 100 -4.70 -8.58 -7.09
N PHE A 101 -4.44 -8.02 -5.91
CA PHE A 101 -3.38 -7.03 -5.77
C PHE A 101 -2.05 -7.77 -5.81
N SER A 102 -1.61 -8.05 -7.03
CA SER A 102 -0.18 -8.12 -7.31
C SER A 102 0.32 -6.69 -7.19
N CYS A 103 1.22 -6.40 -6.24
CA CYS A 103 2.14 -5.27 -6.41
C CYS A 103 3.07 -5.63 -7.59
N SER A 104 2.54 -5.58 -8.80
CA SER A 104 3.36 -5.39 -9.99
C SER A 104 3.45 -3.88 -10.15
N ALA A 105 4.68 -3.35 -10.04
CA ALA A 105 5.00 -1.99 -10.43
C ALA A 105 4.25 -1.66 -11.72
N ILE A 106 3.41 -0.63 -11.69
CA ILE A 106 2.80 -0.09 -12.90
C ILE A 106 3.98 0.39 -13.75
N PRO A 107 4.24 -0.19 -14.93
CA PRO A 107 5.31 0.30 -15.78
C PRO A 107 4.91 1.71 -16.23
N ILE A 108 5.68 2.71 -15.82
CA ILE A 108 5.58 4.05 -16.40
C ILE A 108 6.05 3.90 -17.86
N PRO A 109 5.23 4.21 -18.88
CA PRO A 109 5.71 4.19 -20.24
C PRO A 109 6.78 5.27 -20.39
N ALA A 110 8.02 4.84 -20.63
CA ALA A 110 9.07 5.70 -21.14
C ALA A 110 8.71 6.07 -22.59
N ASN A 111 7.92 7.12 -22.77
CA ASN A 111 8.03 8.01 -23.94
C ASN A 111 7.08 9.21 -23.85
N LEU A 112 7.73 10.38 -23.98
CA LEU A 112 7.27 11.73 -24.33
C LEU A 112 6.31 12.47 -23.39
#